data_AF-A0A2C9M8Z9-F1
#
_entry.id   AF-A0A2C9M8Z9-F1
#
_cell.length_a   1.000
_cell.length_b   1.000
_cell.length_c   1.000
_cell.angle_alpha   90.00
_cell.angle_beta   90.00
_cell.angle_gamma   90.00
#
_symmetry.space_group_name_H-M   'P 1'
#
loop_
_entity.id
_entity.type
_entity.pdbx_description
1 polymer ?
#
loop_
_entity_poly.entity_id
_entity_poly.type
_entity_poly.pdbx_seq_one_letter_code
_entity_poly.pdbx_strand_id
1 'polypeptide(L)'
;MLLFLSLLVTAALAANNPFVHDYHLSSEDIRFLQSLPKVKAGTRLPGFKYVYLEAGSHLTTVLNPAHSQLEIAGSPHTSQHAVDIAADVILKMTKYMPASMFHDLTRGTVGIFTAAEKLTIFPEMASLANGNCGTSCAGSCSHTCTFDGRKYEDIGGLTNSRAVVLDDIVLCSARDPYHHITNILVHEFGHLVHFYATTPAIKTQILNAYHAAKQHQTWQLNTYAMANEHEYWAMATATFFGVTHEGDSNTGGMNHCGASICAGVQQAREHLRQKDPALFNALSLVYTNNQPNINPGIPICPSGSVVVG
;
A
#
# COMPACT_ATOMS: atom_id res chain seq x y z
N MET A 1 12.16 -69.66 -5.71
CA MET A 1 12.64 -69.14 -4.41
C MET A 1 12.95 -67.67 -4.59
N LEU A 2 12.40 -66.84 -3.69
CA LEU A 2 12.60 -65.41 -3.48
C LEU A 2 11.76 -64.41 -4.32
N LEU A 3 10.73 -63.93 -3.60
CA LEU A 3 9.92 -62.73 -3.80
C LEU A 3 10.77 -61.47 -3.93
N PHE A 4 10.31 -60.50 -4.73
CA PHE A 4 10.66 -59.09 -4.53
C PHE A 4 9.40 -58.26 -4.25
N LEU A 5 9.47 -57.58 -3.11
CA LEU A 5 8.53 -56.69 -2.48
C LEU A 5 8.21 -55.49 -3.39
N SER A 6 6.93 -55.25 -3.66
CA SER A 6 6.41 -53.98 -4.15
C SER A 6 6.24 -53.01 -2.96
N LEU A 7 7.18 -52.08 -2.79
CA LEU A 7 7.02 -50.95 -1.88
C LEU A 7 6.21 -49.85 -2.56
N LEU A 8 5.07 -49.51 -1.95
CA LEU A 8 4.37 -48.24 -2.13
C LEU A 8 5.32 -47.08 -1.83
N VAL A 9 5.49 -46.18 -2.79
CA VAL A 9 5.99 -44.82 -2.51
C VAL A 9 4.80 -43.89 -2.55
N THR A 10 4.46 -43.41 -1.36
CA THR A 10 3.45 -42.40 -1.06
C THR A 10 3.79 -41.06 -1.70
N ALA A 11 2.74 -40.33 -2.07
CA ALA A 11 2.79 -38.96 -2.55
C ALA A 11 3.52 -38.03 -1.57
N ALA A 12 4.58 -37.41 -2.05
CA ALA A 12 5.17 -36.20 -1.46
C ALA A 12 5.87 -35.42 -2.57
N LEU A 13 5.07 -34.72 -3.39
CA LEU A 13 5.54 -33.62 -4.23
C LEU A 13 4.89 -32.34 -3.72
N ALA A 14 5.22 -31.96 -2.48
CA ALA A 14 5.23 -30.56 -2.11
C ALA A 14 6.53 -30.00 -2.68
N ALA A 15 6.44 -29.41 -3.88
CA ALA A 15 7.55 -28.75 -4.52
C ALA A 15 8.01 -27.57 -3.65
N ASN A 16 9.20 -27.69 -3.09
CA ASN A 16 10.02 -26.57 -2.63
C ASN A 16 10.16 -25.56 -3.77
N ASN A 17 9.51 -24.40 -3.65
CA ASN A 17 9.78 -23.24 -4.48
C ASN A 17 10.11 -22.08 -3.52
N PRO A 18 11.39 -21.68 -3.37
CA PRO A 18 11.81 -20.77 -2.31
C PRO A 18 11.57 -19.28 -2.62
N PHE A 19 10.72 -18.96 -3.60
CA PHE A 19 10.53 -17.58 -4.08
C PHE A 19 9.07 -17.28 -4.49
N VAL A 20 8.10 -17.53 -3.60
CA VAL A 20 6.82 -16.78 -3.58
C VAL A 20 6.33 -16.81 -2.12
N HIS A 21 6.79 -15.87 -1.29
CA HIS A 21 6.06 -15.57 -0.05
C HIS A 21 4.95 -14.59 -0.45
N ASP A 22 3.69 -15.04 -0.39
CA ASP A 22 2.52 -14.20 -0.62
C ASP A 22 2.59 -12.96 0.29
N TYR A 23 2.85 -11.79 -0.31
CA TYR A 23 3.12 -10.56 0.42
C TYR A 23 1.89 -9.96 1.14
N HIS A 24 0.75 -10.64 1.12
CA HIS A 24 -0.57 -10.05 1.37
C HIS A 24 -0.81 -9.89 2.87
N LEU A 25 -1.68 -8.97 3.28
CA LEU A 25 -2.28 -9.02 4.61
C LEU A 25 -3.61 -9.77 4.52
N SER A 26 -3.90 -10.62 5.51
CA SER A 26 -5.22 -11.24 5.59
C SER A 26 -6.29 -10.22 6.02
N SER A 27 -7.57 -10.57 5.86
CA SER A 27 -8.66 -9.74 6.40
C SER A 27 -8.57 -9.64 7.93
N GLU A 28 -8.06 -10.69 8.59
CA GLU A 28 -7.80 -10.75 10.02
C GLU A 28 -6.69 -9.78 10.43
N ASP A 29 -5.59 -9.73 9.68
CA ASP A 29 -4.49 -8.79 9.90
C ASP A 29 -4.98 -7.35 9.78
N ILE A 30 -5.73 -7.03 8.72
CA ILE A 30 -6.27 -5.69 8.52
C ILE A 30 -7.19 -5.29 9.68
N ARG A 31 -8.06 -6.19 10.13
CA ARG A 31 -8.93 -5.91 11.30
C ARG A 31 -8.11 -5.71 12.58
N PHE A 32 -7.08 -6.51 12.79
CA PHE A 32 -6.16 -6.35 13.92
C PHE A 32 -5.46 -5.00 13.88
N LEU A 33 -4.87 -4.63 12.75
CA LEU A 33 -4.17 -3.35 12.55
C LEU A 33 -5.08 -2.14 12.74
N GLN A 34 -6.34 -2.24 12.27
CA GLN A 34 -7.35 -1.20 12.46
C GLN A 34 -7.81 -1.07 13.92
N SER A 35 -7.61 -2.11 14.74
CA SER A 35 -7.91 -2.08 16.19
C SER A 35 -6.80 -1.42 17.02
N LEU A 36 -5.62 -1.22 16.44
CA LEU A 36 -4.50 -0.58 17.14
C LEU A 36 -4.78 0.89 17.49
N PRO A 37 -4.10 1.43 18.52
CA PRO A 37 -4.23 2.83 18.88
C PRO A 37 -3.97 3.74 17.70
N LYS A 38 -4.72 4.84 17.62
CA LYS A 38 -4.55 5.85 16.59
C LYS A 38 -3.82 7.05 17.18
N VAL A 39 -2.73 7.49 16.57
CA VAL A 39 -2.09 8.75 16.93
C VAL A 39 -2.80 9.88 16.18
N LYS A 40 -3.17 10.94 16.91
CA LYS A 40 -3.78 12.13 16.31
C LYS A 40 -2.74 12.90 15.51
N ALA A 41 -3.09 13.28 14.28
CA ALA A 41 -2.33 14.23 13.47
C ALA A 41 -1.98 15.49 14.29
N GLY A 42 -0.78 16.03 14.09
CA GLY A 42 -0.27 17.20 14.81
C GLY A 42 0.47 16.89 16.11
N THR A 43 0.52 15.62 16.55
CA THR A 43 1.38 15.21 17.67
C THR A 43 2.83 15.08 17.18
N ARG A 44 3.68 16.08 17.45
CA ARG A 44 5.10 16.02 17.04
C ARG A 44 5.89 15.04 17.91
N LEU A 45 6.54 14.10 17.25
CA LEU A 45 7.43 13.10 17.83
C LEU A 45 8.87 13.65 17.85
N PRO A 46 9.64 13.40 18.92
CA PRO A 46 11.01 13.89 19.01
C PRO A 46 11.90 13.41 17.86
N GLY A 47 12.61 14.34 17.21
CA GLY A 47 13.55 14.04 16.12
C GLY A 47 12.91 13.79 14.75
N PHE A 48 11.58 13.67 14.67
CA PHE A 48 10.88 13.48 13.40
C PHE A 48 10.87 14.76 12.55
N LYS A 49 10.83 14.54 11.23
CA LYS A 49 10.71 15.58 10.19
C LYS A 49 9.28 15.61 9.70
N TYR A 50 8.76 16.80 9.37
CA TYR A 50 7.34 16.98 9.05
C TYR A 50 7.16 17.87 7.83
N VAL A 51 6.31 17.41 6.92
CA VAL A 51 5.73 18.19 5.83
C VAL A 51 4.20 18.02 5.92
N TYR A 52 3.47 19.08 5.64
CA TYR A 52 2.02 19.11 5.65
C TYR A 52 1.52 19.47 4.24
N LEU A 53 0.61 18.65 3.72
CA LEU A 53 -0.07 18.92 2.46
C LEU A 53 -1.45 19.54 2.75
N GLU A 54 -1.68 20.72 2.22
CA GLU A 54 -2.96 21.43 2.26
C GLU A 54 -3.81 21.14 1.03
N ALA A 55 -5.13 21.32 1.18
CA ALA A 55 -6.04 21.34 0.06
C ALA A 55 -5.59 22.38 -0.97
N GLY A 56 -5.56 22.00 -2.26
CA GLY A 56 -5.04 22.88 -3.32
C GLY A 56 -3.57 22.67 -3.68
N SER A 57 -2.95 21.58 -3.21
CA SER A 57 -1.57 21.18 -3.58
C SER A 57 -0.47 22.09 -3.04
N HIS A 58 -0.67 22.65 -1.85
CA HIS A 58 0.35 23.46 -1.16
C HIS A 58 1.06 22.62 -0.09
N LEU A 59 2.39 22.56 -0.14
CA LEU A 59 3.23 21.89 0.85
C LEU A 59 3.86 22.92 1.77
N THR A 60 3.79 22.67 3.08
CA THR A 60 4.40 23.54 4.09
C THR A 60 5.04 22.72 5.22
N THR A 61 5.97 23.32 5.95
CA THR A 61 6.53 22.75 7.20
C THR A 61 5.77 23.21 8.45
N VAL A 62 4.76 24.08 8.28
CA VAL A 62 4.02 24.69 9.38
C VAL A 62 2.66 24.02 9.54
N LEU A 63 2.45 23.40 10.70
CA LEU A 63 1.11 22.93 11.10
C LEU A 63 0.22 24.13 11.40
N ASN A 64 -0.88 24.26 10.65
CA ASN A 64 -1.94 25.22 10.89
C ASN A 64 -3.25 24.49 11.23
N PRO A 65 -3.65 24.46 12.51
CA PRO A 65 -4.88 23.78 12.94
C PRO A 65 -6.17 24.32 12.31
N ALA A 66 -6.15 25.51 11.71
CA ALA A 66 -7.30 26.06 11.00
C ALA A 66 -7.45 25.49 9.58
N HIS A 67 -6.44 24.81 9.05
CA HIS A 67 -6.43 24.25 7.70
C HIS A 67 -6.57 22.73 7.72
N SER A 68 -7.19 22.16 6.70
CA SER A 68 -7.14 20.72 6.45
C SER A 68 -5.76 20.35 5.91
N GLN A 69 -4.93 19.76 6.77
CA GLN A 69 -3.56 19.39 6.48
C GLN A 69 -3.34 17.89 6.66
N LEU A 70 -2.85 17.23 5.61
CA LEU A 70 -2.38 15.84 5.68
C LEU A 70 -0.92 15.84 6.13
N GLU A 71 -0.65 15.23 7.29
CA GLU A 71 0.70 15.11 7.86
C GLU A 71 1.51 14.02 7.15
N ILE A 72 2.76 14.35 6.80
CA ILE A 72 3.75 13.44 6.24
C ILE A 72 4.99 13.54 7.11
N ALA A 73 5.32 12.45 7.81
CA ALA A 73 6.37 12.43 8.82
C ALA A 73 7.49 11.46 8.44
N GLY A 74 8.75 11.90 8.52
CA GLY A 74 9.93 11.04 8.44
C GLY A 74 10.50 10.76 9.82
N SER A 75 10.89 9.51 10.09
CA SER A 75 11.54 9.12 11.34
C SER A 75 12.89 9.84 11.53
N PRO A 76 13.46 9.83 12.75
CA PRO A 76 14.69 10.57 13.06
C PRO A 76 15.84 10.35 12.08
N HIS A 77 16.07 9.11 11.62
CA HIS A 77 17.15 8.81 10.68
C HIS A 77 16.78 8.94 9.20
N THR A 78 15.50 9.15 8.85
CA THR A 78 15.09 9.41 7.47
C THR A 78 15.68 10.73 6.97
N SER A 79 16.12 10.80 5.71
CA SER A 79 16.57 12.06 5.11
C SER A 79 15.39 13.02 4.84
N GLN A 80 15.61 14.34 4.87
CA GLN A 80 14.58 15.29 4.44
C GLN A 80 14.17 15.05 2.98
N HIS A 81 15.13 14.68 2.14
CA HIS A 81 14.89 14.36 0.73
C HIS A 81 13.87 13.23 0.53
N ALA A 82 13.92 12.17 1.35
CA ALA A 82 12.91 11.10 1.30
C ALA A 82 11.52 11.61 1.70
N VAL A 83 11.43 12.48 2.70
CA VAL A 83 10.16 13.10 3.11
C VAL A 83 9.59 13.98 2.00
N ASP A 84 10.43 14.77 1.32
CA ASP A 84 10.01 15.65 0.23
C ASP A 84 9.57 14.85 -1.01
N ILE A 85 10.23 13.73 -1.32
CA ILE A 85 9.79 12.81 -2.38
C ILE A 85 8.44 12.20 -2.05
N ALA A 86 8.27 11.68 -0.82
CA ALA A 86 6.98 11.14 -0.39
C ALA A 86 5.89 12.20 -0.49
N ALA A 87 6.17 13.44 -0.05
CA ALA A 87 5.25 14.55 -0.16
C ALA A 87 4.83 14.88 -1.60
N ASP A 88 5.77 14.85 -2.55
CA ASP A 88 5.45 15.02 -3.98
C ASP A 88 4.54 13.89 -4.51
N VAL A 89 4.82 12.63 -4.16
CA VAL A 89 3.98 11.49 -4.56
C VAL A 89 2.55 11.66 -4.01
N ILE A 90 2.41 11.97 -2.72
CA ILE A 90 1.12 12.16 -2.07
C ILE A 90 0.37 13.37 -2.64
N LEU A 91 1.06 14.47 -2.90
CA LEU A 91 0.50 15.64 -3.60
C LEU A 91 -0.05 15.22 -4.95
N LYS A 92 0.71 14.49 -5.76
CA LYS A 92 0.29 14.02 -7.08
C LYS A 92 -0.92 13.09 -7.04
N MET A 93 -1.01 12.22 -6.04
CA MET A 93 -2.18 11.33 -5.85
C MET A 93 -3.45 12.10 -5.49
N THR A 94 -3.32 13.19 -4.74
CA THR A 94 -4.46 13.91 -4.16
C THR A 94 -4.80 15.23 -4.87
N LYS A 95 -3.96 15.69 -5.79
CA LYS A 95 -4.09 16.98 -6.50
C LYS A 95 -5.47 17.25 -7.09
N TYR A 96 -6.13 16.21 -7.58
CA TYR A 96 -7.44 16.30 -8.24
C TYR A 96 -8.56 15.59 -7.46
N MET A 97 -8.27 15.16 -6.24
CA MET A 97 -9.25 14.55 -5.34
C MET A 97 -10.34 15.57 -4.97
N PRO A 98 -11.62 15.17 -4.85
CA PRO A 98 -12.65 16.05 -4.34
C PRO A 98 -12.28 16.63 -2.97
N ALA A 99 -12.48 17.94 -2.76
CA ALA A 99 -12.05 18.63 -1.54
C ALA A 99 -12.62 18.03 -0.25
N SER A 100 -13.86 17.52 -0.28
CA SER A 100 -14.47 16.82 0.86
C SER A 100 -13.76 15.50 1.19
N MET A 101 -13.35 14.74 0.17
CA MET A 101 -12.58 13.52 0.34
C MET A 101 -11.18 13.81 0.88
N PHE A 102 -10.53 14.87 0.39
CA PHE A 102 -9.25 15.32 0.90
C PHE A 102 -9.35 15.74 2.38
N HIS A 103 -10.36 16.55 2.74
CA HIS A 103 -10.64 16.91 4.13
C HIS A 103 -10.80 15.66 5.01
N ASP A 104 -11.53 14.67 4.53
CA ASP A 104 -11.74 13.42 5.26
C ASP A 104 -10.45 12.58 5.40
N LEU A 105 -9.58 12.63 4.37
CA LEU A 105 -8.28 11.98 4.35
C LEU A 105 -7.30 12.55 5.39
N THR A 106 -7.43 13.82 5.78
CA THR A 106 -6.52 14.45 6.78
C THR A 106 -6.69 13.90 8.20
N ARG A 107 -7.65 12.98 8.42
CA ARG A 107 -7.72 12.18 9.65
C ARG A 107 -6.64 11.10 9.72
N GLY A 108 -6.12 10.70 8.56
CA GLY A 108 -4.96 9.83 8.44
C GLY A 108 -3.66 10.62 8.35
N THR A 109 -2.55 9.90 8.35
CA THR A 109 -1.20 10.47 8.21
C THR A 109 -0.31 9.56 7.37
N VAL A 110 0.85 10.06 6.94
CA VAL A 110 1.86 9.27 6.23
C VAL A 110 3.15 9.24 7.04
N GLY A 111 3.84 8.10 7.03
CA GLY A 111 5.09 7.88 7.73
C GLY A 111 6.17 7.30 6.81
N ILE A 112 7.39 7.78 6.95
CA ILE A 112 8.56 7.23 6.28
C ILE A 112 9.53 6.79 7.39
N PHE A 113 9.99 5.55 7.34
CA PHE A 113 10.92 4.99 8.32
C PHE A 113 12.16 4.41 7.66
N THR A 114 13.25 4.28 8.41
CA THR A 114 14.46 3.60 7.95
C THR A 114 14.47 2.12 8.36
N ALA A 115 15.21 1.27 7.66
CA ALA A 115 15.36 -0.14 8.02
C ALA A 115 15.92 -0.34 9.46
N ALA A 116 16.67 0.63 9.97
CA ALA A 116 17.21 0.60 11.33
C ALA A 116 16.15 0.94 12.40
N GLU A 117 15.23 1.84 12.09
CA GLU A 117 14.19 2.31 13.02
C GLU A 117 12.92 1.46 12.97
N LYS A 118 12.67 0.81 11.82
CA LYS A 118 11.48 -0.02 11.53
C LYS A 118 10.17 0.77 11.63
N LEU A 119 9.06 0.17 11.19
CA LEU A 119 7.74 0.81 11.31
C LEU A 119 7.28 1.03 12.75
N THR A 120 7.86 0.27 13.69
CA THR A 120 7.50 0.30 15.12
C THR A 120 7.98 1.55 15.84
N ILE A 121 8.77 2.40 15.15
CA ILE A 121 9.11 3.75 15.62
C ILE A 121 7.88 4.67 15.73
N PHE A 122 6.82 4.38 14.97
CA PHE A 122 5.55 5.07 15.09
C PHE A 122 4.76 4.52 16.28
N PRO A 123 4.27 5.36 17.22
CA PRO A 123 3.65 4.88 18.46
C PRO A 123 2.42 3.97 18.25
N GLU A 124 1.63 4.22 17.20
CA GLU A 124 0.49 3.39 16.79
C GLU A 124 0.88 1.96 16.37
N MET A 125 2.15 1.75 16.05
CA MET A 125 2.72 0.47 15.60
C MET A 125 3.72 -0.11 16.60
N ALA A 126 3.96 0.55 17.73
CA ALA A 126 4.97 0.12 18.71
C ALA A 126 4.70 -1.28 19.27
N SER A 127 3.43 -1.68 19.40
CA SER A 127 3.06 -3.03 19.85
C SER A 127 3.41 -4.13 18.85
N LEU A 128 3.75 -3.80 17.60
CA LEU A 128 4.12 -4.78 16.58
C LEU A 128 5.60 -5.20 16.67
N ALA A 129 6.36 -4.59 17.59
CA ALA A 129 7.77 -4.89 17.79
C ALA A 129 8.00 -6.36 18.16
N ASN A 130 8.96 -6.98 17.49
CA ASN A 130 9.29 -8.39 17.67
C ASN A 130 9.87 -8.67 19.07
N GLY A 131 10.65 -7.73 19.62
CA GLY A 131 11.28 -7.88 20.93
C GLY A 131 12.05 -9.20 21.05
N ASN A 132 11.70 -10.01 22.05
CA ASN A 132 12.33 -11.31 22.31
C ASN A 132 11.66 -12.50 21.58
N CYS A 133 10.71 -12.24 20.68
CA CYS A 133 9.97 -13.30 20.00
C CYS A 133 10.79 -14.04 18.94
N GLY A 134 11.96 -13.52 18.54
CA GLY A 134 12.82 -14.17 17.55
C GLY A 134 12.05 -14.47 16.27
N THR A 135 12.02 -15.73 15.86
CA THR A 135 11.24 -16.22 14.70
C THR A 135 9.85 -16.74 15.06
N SER A 136 9.48 -16.77 16.34
CA SER A 136 8.19 -17.34 16.78
C SER A 136 7.02 -16.41 16.45
N CYS A 137 5.96 -16.96 15.87
CA CYS A 137 4.65 -16.31 15.68
C CYS A 137 3.55 -16.98 16.51
N ALA A 138 3.92 -17.79 17.50
CA ALA A 138 2.99 -18.55 18.33
C ALA A 138 2.78 -17.90 19.71
N GLY A 139 1.64 -18.23 20.34
CA GLY A 139 1.34 -17.82 21.72
C GLY A 139 1.38 -16.31 21.89
N SER A 140 2.14 -15.83 22.87
CA SER A 140 2.29 -14.39 23.12
C SER A 140 3.01 -13.64 22.01
N CYS A 141 3.61 -14.31 21.03
CA CYS A 141 4.34 -13.66 19.93
C CYS A 141 3.52 -13.49 18.64
N SER A 142 2.29 -14.02 18.59
CA SER A 142 1.44 -13.95 17.40
C SER A 142 1.16 -12.51 16.93
N HIS A 143 1.00 -11.58 17.86
CA HIS A 143 0.76 -10.17 17.58
C HIS A 143 1.90 -9.45 16.84
N THR A 144 3.08 -10.07 16.75
CA THR A 144 4.25 -9.52 16.05
C THR A 144 4.34 -9.98 14.59
N CYS A 145 3.42 -10.84 14.16
CA CYS A 145 3.46 -11.46 12.83
C CYS A 145 2.18 -11.23 12.04
N THR A 146 2.35 -11.12 10.73
CA THR A 146 1.28 -11.27 9.74
C THR A 146 0.75 -12.71 9.75
N PHE A 147 -0.42 -12.94 9.14
CA PHE A 147 -1.01 -14.29 9.06
C PHE A 147 -0.09 -15.34 8.44
N ASP A 148 0.79 -14.93 7.51
CA ASP A 148 1.73 -15.78 6.79
C ASP A 148 3.09 -15.93 7.50
N GLY A 149 3.21 -15.38 8.71
CA GLY A 149 4.36 -15.58 9.60
C GLY A 149 5.52 -14.62 9.39
N ARG A 150 5.38 -13.60 8.54
CA ARG A 150 6.36 -12.50 8.44
C ARG A 150 6.26 -11.61 9.67
N LYS A 151 7.36 -11.01 10.08
CA LYS A 151 7.38 -10.04 11.18
C LYS A 151 6.88 -8.69 10.68
N TYR A 152 5.89 -8.13 11.37
CA TYR A 152 5.36 -6.80 11.03
C TYR A 152 6.46 -5.75 11.02
N GLU A 153 7.42 -5.80 11.94
CA GLU A 153 8.48 -4.79 11.97
C GLU A 153 9.45 -4.84 10.78
N ASP A 154 9.45 -5.91 9.99
CA ASP A 154 10.37 -6.14 8.87
C ASP A 154 9.71 -5.99 7.48
N ILE A 155 8.42 -5.67 7.39
CA ILE A 155 7.75 -5.40 6.10
C ILE A 155 8.02 -3.97 5.62
N GLY A 156 8.10 -3.80 4.29
CA GLY A 156 8.47 -2.52 3.67
C GLY A 156 7.36 -1.46 3.68
N GLY A 157 6.12 -1.83 3.96
CA GLY A 157 4.98 -0.93 4.03
C GLY A 157 3.85 -1.53 4.86
N LEU A 158 3.06 -0.67 5.50
CA LEU A 158 1.91 -1.06 6.30
C LEU A 158 0.95 0.12 6.44
N THR A 159 -0.36 -0.15 6.54
CA THR A 159 -1.33 0.91 6.78
C THR A 159 -2.28 0.63 7.94
N ASN A 160 -2.39 1.59 8.85
CA ASN A 160 -3.45 1.68 9.86
C ASN A 160 -4.11 3.09 9.83
N SER A 161 -4.11 3.85 10.93
CA SER A 161 -4.33 5.30 10.88
C SER A 161 -3.21 6.08 10.17
N ARG A 162 -2.06 5.46 9.98
CA ARG A 162 -0.92 5.97 9.22
C ARG A 162 -0.54 4.97 8.13
N ALA A 163 -0.38 5.44 6.90
CA ALA A 163 0.31 4.68 5.87
C ALA A 163 1.81 4.88 6.06
N VAL A 164 2.55 3.81 6.35
CA VAL A 164 4.00 3.87 6.55
C VAL A 164 4.73 3.12 5.46
N VAL A 165 5.91 3.61 5.08
CA VAL A 165 6.75 2.99 4.05
C VAL A 165 8.23 3.14 4.40
N LEU A 166 9.02 2.15 4.02
CA LEU A 166 10.48 2.16 4.13
C LEU A 166 11.09 3.23 3.21
N ASP A 167 12.07 3.98 3.70
CA ASP A 167 12.74 5.04 2.96
C ASP A 167 13.51 4.53 1.73
N ASP A 168 14.10 3.34 1.79
CA ASP A 168 14.76 2.70 0.64
C ASP A 168 13.80 2.51 -0.56
N ILE A 169 12.50 2.32 -0.32
CA ILE A 169 11.46 2.27 -1.37
C ILE A 169 11.22 3.68 -1.92
N VAL A 170 11.01 4.66 -1.05
CA VAL A 170 10.72 6.06 -1.44
C VAL A 170 11.88 6.65 -2.24
N LEU A 171 13.11 6.33 -1.85
CA LEU A 171 14.34 6.79 -2.50
C LEU A 171 14.70 5.94 -3.74
N CYS A 172 14.00 4.82 -3.99
CA CYS A 172 14.42 3.79 -4.94
C CYS A 172 15.91 3.46 -4.82
N SER A 173 16.34 3.19 -3.59
CA SER A 173 17.73 2.88 -3.31
C SER A 173 18.05 1.46 -3.77
N ALA A 174 19.34 1.11 -3.88
CA ALA A 174 19.76 -0.27 -4.20
C ALA A 174 19.30 -1.31 -3.15
N ARG A 175 18.78 -0.89 -2.00
CA ARG A 175 18.24 -1.73 -0.93
C ARG A 175 16.71 -1.84 -0.95
N ASP A 176 16.04 -1.24 -1.94
CA ASP A 176 14.60 -1.44 -2.14
C ASP A 176 14.28 -2.96 -2.26
N PRO A 177 13.52 -3.54 -1.31
CA PRO A 177 13.20 -4.97 -1.34
C PRO A 177 12.25 -5.33 -2.48
N TYR A 178 11.64 -4.35 -3.15
CA TYR A 178 10.77 -4.53 -4.30
C TYR A 178 11.46 -4.21 -5.63
N HIS A 179 12.79 -4.11 -5.65
CA HIS A 179 13.59 -4.07 -6.88
C HIS A 179 13.14 -3.00 -7.90
N HIS A 180 12.64 -1.85 -7.45
CA HIS A 180 12.24 -0.74 -8.32
C HIS A 180 11.12 -1.07 -9.32
N ILE A 181 10.31 -2.11 -9.05
CA ILE A 181 9.21 -2.50 -9.95
C ILE A 181 7.83 -2.01 -9.48
N THR A 182 7.71 -1.47 -8.27
CA THR A 182 6.44 -0.98 -7.74
C THR A 182 6.65 0.16 -6.75
N ASN A 183 5.74 1.13 -6.74
CA ASN A 183 5.76 2.22 -5.77
C ASN A 183 4.87 1.86 -4.58
N ILE A 184 5.46 1.26 -3.54
CA ILE A 184 4.71 0.79 -2.36
C ILE A 184 4.05 1.93 -1.59
N LEU A 185 4.60 3.15 -1.61
CA LEU A 185 3.93 4.30 -1.00
C LEU A 185 2.55 4.55 -1.64
N VAL A 186 2.42 4.38 -2.96
CA VAL A 186 1.12 4.53 -3.65
C VAL A 186 0.14 3.43 -3.23
N HIS A 187 0.63 2.21 -3.01
CA HIS A 187 -0.17 1.10 -2.50
C HIS A 187 -0.69 1.37 -1.07
N GLU A 188 0.22 1.65 -0.14
CA GLU A 188 -0.12 1.90 1.27
C GLU A 188 -0.99 3.15 1.43
N PHE A 189 -0.69 4.20 0.69
CA PHE A 189 -1.56 5.37 0.68
C PHE A 189 -2.93 5.07 0.08
N GLY A 190 -3.02 4.14 -0.87
CA GLY A 190 -4.28 3.61 -1.39
C GLY A 190 -5.16 3.01 -0.28
N HIS A 191 -4.59 2.24 0.64
CA HIS A 191 -5.29 1.76 1.84
C HIS A 191 -5.80 2.90 2.71
N LEU A 192 -4.98 3.94 2.93
CA LEU A 192 -5.36 5.10 3.73
C LEU A 192 -6.51 5.88 3.10
N VAL A 193 -6.48 6.05 1.78
CA VAL A 193 -7.56 6.66 0.98
C VAL A 193 -8.83 5.83 1.06
N HIS A 194 -8.75 4.51 0.92
CA HIS A 194 -9.89 3.62 1.11
C HIS A 194 -10.49 3.82 2.50
N PHE A 195 -9.65 3.86 3.54
CA PHE A 195 -10.14 3.93 4.91
C PHE A 195 -10.78 5.27 5.25
N TYR A 196 -10.15 6.40 4.87
CA TYR A 196 -10.57 7.73 5.32
C TYR A 196 -11.32 8.55 4.29
N ALA A 197 -10.95 8.49 3.01
CA ALA A 197 -11.48 9.40 1.98
C ALA A 197 -12.76 8.87 1.31
N THR A 198 -12.94 7.53 1.28
CA THR A 198 -14.14 6.95 0.65
C THR A 198 -15.35 6.98 1.60
N THR A 199 -16.48 7.46 1.09
CA THR A 199 -17.75 7.48 1.83
C THR A 199 -18.29 6.05 2.00
N PRO A 200 -19.23 5.80 2.94
CA PRO A 200 -19.85 4.49 3.07
C PRO A 200 -20.43 3.95 1.76
N ALA A 201 -21.03 4.82 0.93
CA ALA A 201 -21.56 4.45 -0.37
C ALA A 201 -20.46 3.98 -1.35
N ILE A 202 -19.31 4.67 -1.38
CA ILE A 202 -18.17 4.29 -2.22
C ILE A 202 -17.56 2.97 -1.72
N LYS A 203 -17.44 2.78 -0.39
CA LYS A 203 -16.98 1.51 0.19
C LYS A 203 -17.88 0.34 -0.22
N THR A 204 -19.20 0.54 -0.18
CA THR A 204 -20.15 -0.47 -0.67
C THR A 204 -19.99 -0.74 -2.17
N GLN A 205 -19.72 0.28 -2.99
CA GLN A 205 -19.44 0.09 -4.42
C GLN A 205 -18.17 -0.74 -4.64
N ILE A 206 -17.08 -0.44 -3.90
CA ILE A 206 -15.81 -1.18 -3.97
C ILE A 206 -16.02 -2.64 -3.54
N LEU A 207 -16.71 -2.88 -2.43
CA LEU A 207 -17.01 -4.23 -1.93
C LEU A 207 -17.82 -5.04 -2.94
N ASN A 208 -18.84 -4.42 -3.55
CA ASN A 208 -19.65 -5.06 -4.59
C ASN A 208 -18.83 -5.36 -5.85
N ALA A 209 -17.95 -4.44 -6.26
CA ALA A 209 -17.05 -4.65 -7.40
C ALA A 209 -16.09 -5.83 -7.13
N TYR A 210 -15.51 -5.89 -5.93
CA TYR A 210 -14.67 -7.00 -5.49
C TYR A 210 -15.40 -8.35 -5.50
N HIS A 211 -16.64 -8.41 -4.97
CA HIS A 211 -17.44 -9.62 -5.01
C HIS A 211 -17.78 -10.05 -6.44
N ALA A 212 -18.13 -9.10 -7.31
CA ALA A 212 -18.36 -9.37 -8.73
C ALA A 212 -17.08 -9.85 -9.43
N ALA A 213 -15.93 -9.24 -9.14
CA ALA A 213 -14.63 -9.66 -9.67
C ALA A 213 -14.27 -11.08 -9.24
N LYS A 214 -14.54 -11.47 -7.98
CA LYS A 214 -14.41 -12.86 -7.52
C LYS A 214 -15.34 -13.81 -8.25
N GLN A 215 -16.61 -13.46 -8.36
CA GLN A 215 -17.63 -14.30 -8.99
C GLN A 215 -17.34 -14.54 -10.48
N HIS A 216 -16.89 -13.51 -11.19
CA HIS A 216 -16.64 -13.57 -12.63
C HIS A 216 -15.19 -13.85 -12.99
N GLN A 217 -14.30 -14.01 -11.99
CA GLN A 217 -12.86 -14.19 -12.18
C GLN A 217 -12.26 -13.09 -13.09
N THR A 218 -12.76 -11.86 -12.92
CA THR A 218 -12.29 -10.69 -13.68
C THR A 218 -10.80 -10.46 -13.46
N TRP A 219 -10.37 -10.67 -12.21
CA TRP A 219 -8.98 -10.74 -11.78
C TRP A 219 -8.61 -12.21 -11.56
N GLN A 220 -7.34 -12.55 -11.75
CA GLN A 220 -6.86 -13.89 -11.42
C GLN A 220 -7.08 -14.17 -9.92
N LEU A 221 -7.73 -15.30 -9.62
CA LEU A 221 -7.95 -15.74 -8.24
C LEU A 221 -6.62 -16.25 -7.63
N ASN A 222 -6.53 -16.24 -6.30
CA ASN A 222 -5.32 -16.61 -5.55
C ASN A 222 -4.12 -15.70 -5.82
N THR A 223 -4.38 -14.39 -5.89
CA THR A 223 -3.37 -13.34 -6.10
C THR A 223 -3.44 -12.31 -4.97
N TYR A 224 -2.42 -11.46 -4.83
CA TYR A 224 -2.37 -10.36 -3.85
C TYR A 224 -3.62 -9.53 -3.89
N ALA A 225 -3.92 -9.01 -5.08
CA ALA A 225 -5.08 -8.16 -5.29
C ALA A 225 -6.41 -8.85 -4.94
N MET A 226 -6.48 -10.18 -4.90
CA MET A 226 -7.72 -10.91 -4.60
C MET A 226 -7.78 -11.53 -3.20
N ALA A 227 -6.78 -11.24 -2.35
CA ALA A 227 -6.75 -11.69 -0.96
C ALA A 227 -7.93 -11.15 -0.15
N ASN A 228 -8.17 -9.83 -0.24
CA ASN A 228 -9.31 -9.13 0.38
C ASN A 228 -9.67 -7.85 -0.40
N GLU A 229 -10.77 -7.20 -0.06
CA GLU A 229 -11.27 -5.99 -0.73
C GLU A 229 -10.34 -4.77 -0.58
N HIS A 230 -9.54 -4.73 0.49
CA HIS A 230 -8.58 -3.65 0.71
C HIS A 230 -7.39 -3.80 -0.25
N GLU A 231 -6.82 -5.00 -0.38
CA GLU A 231 -5.70 -5.26 -1.31
C GLU A 231 -6.14 -5.10 -2.76
N TYR A 232 -7.37 -5.51 -3.07
CA TYR A 232 -8.01 -5.26 -4.36
C TYR A 232 -8.01 -3.78 -4.71
N TRP A 233 -8.46 -2.92 -3.79
CA TRP A 233 -8.45 -1.47 -3.99
C TRP A 233 -7.03 -0.89 -4.08
N ALA A 234 -6.11 -1.32 -3.22
CA ALA A 234 -4.75 -0.78 -3.16
C ALA A 234 -3.92 -1.18 -4.39
N MET A 235 -4.02 -2.42 -4.86
CA MET A 235 -3.38 -2.85 -6.10
C MET A 235 -4.01 -2.19 -7.34
N ALA A 236 -5.33 -2.01 -7.34
CA ALA A 236 -5.99 -1.25 -8.40
C ALA A 236 -5.57 0.23 -8.38
N THR A 237 -5.32 0.82 -7.21
CA THR A 237 -4.74 2.16 -7.07
C THR A 237 -3.36 2.23 -7.72
N ALA A 238 -2.45 1.31 -7.39
CA ALA A 238 -1.12 1.26 -8.00
C ALA A 238 -1.20 1.09 -9.53
N THR A 239 -2.11 0.25 -10.02
CA THR A 239 -2.36 0.05 -11.46
C THR A 239 -2.95 1.31 -12.10
N PHE A 240 -3.89 2.00 -11.45
CA PHE A 240 -4.52 3.23 -11.93
C PHE A 240 -3.53 4.37 -12.10
N PHE A 241 -2.50 4.44 -11.25
CA PHE A 241 -1.38 5.38 -11.41
C PHE A 241 -0.25 4.84 -12.29
N GLY A 242 -0.31 3.58 -12.74
CA GLY A 242 0.70 2.94 -13.59
C GLY A 242 2.04 2.78 -12.90
N VAL A 243 2.04 2.48 -11.60
CA VAL A 243 3.23 2.40 -10.75
C VAL A 243 3.45 1.00 -10.15
N THR A 244 2.97 -0.04 -10.83
CA THR A 244 3.28 -1.44 -10.50
C THR A 244 3.55 -2.24 -11.78
N HIS A 245 4.75 -2.82 -11.86
CA HIS A 245 5.19 -3.75 -12.88
C HIS A 245 5.36 -5.17 -12.30
N GLU A 246 4.64 -5.48 -11.24
CA GLU A 246 4.67 -6.79 -10.59
C GLU A 246 3.99 -7.85 -11.46
N GLY A 247 4.30 -9.12 -11.16
CA GLY A 247 3.67 -10.26 -11.81
C GLY A 247 2.20 -10.43 -11.43
N ASP A 248 1.50 -11.24 -12.22
CA ASP A 248 0.07 -11.51 -12.04
C ASP A 248 -0.28 -12.09 -10.67
N SER A 249 0.65 -12.81 -10.04
CA SER A 249 0.50 -13.29 -8.66
C SER A 249 0.23 -12.16 -7.68
N ASN A 250 0.67 -10.93 -7.96
CA ASN A 250 0.34 -9.76 -7.17
C ASN A 250 -0.85 -8.98 -7.76
N THR A 251 -0.78 -8.63 -9.04
CA THR A 251 -1.71 -7.64 -9.61
C THR A 251 -3.01 -8.24 -10.13
N GLY A 252 -3.19 -9.56 -10.06
CA GLY A 252 -4.32 -10.26 -10.64
C GLY A 252 -4.44 -10.10 -12.15
N GLY A 253 -3.36 -9.69 -12.82
CA GLY A 253 -3.31 -9.43 -14.26
C GLY A 253 -3.64 -8.00 -14.69
N MET A 254 -4.02 -7.11 -13.77
CA MET A 254 -4.57 -5.80 -14.18
C MET A 254 -3.55 -4.80 -14.69
N ASN A 255 -2.27 -5.03 -14.44
CA ASN A 255 -1.17 -4.26 -15.04
C ASN A 255 -0.64 -4.88 -16.35
N HIS A 256 -1.21 -6.00 -16.83
CA HIS A 256 -0.83 -6.65 -18.09
C HIS A 256 -1.89 -6.42 -19.18
N CYS A 257 -1.56 -5.59 -20.17
CA CYS A 257 -2.40 -5.28 -21.31
C CYS A 257 -2.19 -6.29 -22.44
N GLY A 258 -2.72 -7.51 -22.25
CA GLY A 258 -2.48 -8.66 -23.13
C GLY A 258 -1.33 -9.50 -22.59
N ALA A 259 -0.29 -9.74 -23.40
CA ALA A 259 0.87 -10.55 -23.00
C ALA A 259 2.03 -9.73 -22.39
N SER A 260 1.82 -8.44 -22.12
CA SER A 260 2.88 -7.53 -21.67
C SER A 260 2.33 -6.50 -20.70
N ILE A 261 3.21 -5.94 -19.86
CA ILE A 261 2.89 -4.81 -18.99
C ILE A 261 2.28 -3.68 -19.83
N CYS A 262 1.22 -3.08 -19.29
CA CYS A 262 0.57 -1.93 -19.90
C CYS A 262 1.58 -0.80 -20.18
N ALA A 263 1.59 -0.31 -21.40
CA ALA A 263 2.37 0.82 -21.86
C ALA A 263 1.86 2.13 -21.23
N GLY A 264 2.26 2.33 -19.97
CA GLY A 264 1.97 3.53 -19.19
C GLY A 264 0.53 3.65 -18.67
N VAL A 265 0.31 4.77 -17.99
CA VAL A 265 -0.91 5.05 -17.20
C VAL A 265 -2.19 4.97 -18.01
N GLN A 266 -2.21 5.50 -19.24
CA GLN A 266 -3.42 5.52 -20.05
C GLN A 266 -3.86 4.12 -20.45
N GLN A 267 -2.93 3.24 -20.83
CA GLN A 267 -3.27 1.88 -21.21
C GLN A 267 -3.70 1.05 -19.99
N ALA A 268 -3.03 1.22 -18.83
CA ALA A 268 -3.41 0.57 -17.59
C ALA A 268 -4.83 0.98 -17.14
N ARG A 269 -5.15 2.27 -17.20
CA ARG A 269 -6.49 2.81 -16.92
C ARG A 269 -7.54 2.27 -17.88
N GLU A 270 -7.22 2.20 -19.17
CA GLU A 270 -8.12 1.64 -20.17
C GLU A 270 -8.40 0.17 -19.90
N HIS A 271 -7.36 -0.60 -19.56
CA HIS A 271 -7.49 -2.01 -19.22
C HIS A 271 -8.39 -2.21 -18.01
N LEU A 272 -8.15 -1.46 -16.92
CA LEU A 272 -9.02 -1.44 -15.74
C LEU A 272 -10.46 -1.06 -16.09
N ARG A 273 -10.66 -0.02 -16.90
CA ARG A 273 -11.99 0.43 -17.34
C ARG A 273 -12.76 -0.64 -18.09
N GLN A 274 -12.08 -1.41 -18.95
CA GLN A 274 -12.69 -2.46 -19.74
C GLN A 274 -12.98 -3.72 -18.92
N LYS A 275 -12.05 -4.13 -18.05
CA LYS A 275 -12.15 -5.36 -17.27
C LYS A 275 -13.05 -5.19 -16.04
N ASP A 276 -12.90 -4.07 -15.35
CA ASP A 276 -13.54 -3.79 -14.06
C ASP A 276 -14.08 -2.35 -14.00
N PRO A 277 -15.14 -2.04 -14.77
CA PRO A 277 -15.66 -0.68 -14.90
C PRO A 277 -16.18 -0.12 -13.57
N ALA A 278 -16.71 -0.97 -12.69
CA ALA A 278 -17.22 -0.53 -11.38
C ALA A 278 -16.09 0.00 -10.49
N LEU A 279 -14.99 -0.75 -10.39
CA LEU A 279 -13.80 -0.31 -9.66
C LEU A 279 -13.14 0.90 -10.31
N PHE A 280 -13.02 0.91 -11.64
CA PHE A 280 -12.45 2.03 -12.38
C PHE A 280 -13.21 3.34 -12.10
N ASN A 281 -14.55 3.31 -12.07
CA ASN A 281 -15.37 4.48 -11.77
C ASN A 281 -15.12 5.00 -10.35
N ALA A 282 -14.97 4.11 -9.36
CA ALA A 282 -14.63 4.50 -8.00
C ALA A 282 -13.24 5.17 -7.93
N LEU A 283 -12.23 4.58 -8.56
CA LEU A 283 -10.87 5.15 -8.64
C LEU A 283 -10.87 6.53 -9.34
N SER A 284 -11.58 6.64 -10.46
CA SER A 284 -11.72 7.87 -11.23
C SER A 284 -12.35 9.00 -10.41
N LEU A 285 -13.43 8.71 -9.68
CA LEU A 285 -14.07 9.66 -8.77
C LEU A 285 -13.10 10.10 -7.67
N VAL A 286 -12.48 9.14 -6.97
CA VAL A 286 -11.66 9.40 -5.78
C VAL A 286 -10.39 10.17 -6.11
N TYR A 287 -9.64 9.77 -7.12
CA TYR A 287 -8.33 10.35 -7.41
C TYR A 287 -8.36 11.50 -8.41
N THR A 288 -9.37 11.55 -9.28
CA THR A 288 -9.40 12.52 -10.40
C THR A 288 -10.69 13.31 -10.50
N ASN A 289 -11.62 13.15 -9.55
CA ASN A 289 -12.95 13.77 -9.61
C ASN A 289 -13.62 13.53 -10.98
N ASN A 290 -13.61 12.26 -11.43
CA ASN A 290 -14.11 11.81 -12.73
C ASN A 290 -13.38 12.35 -13.97
N GLN A 291 -12.10 12.72 -13.85
CA GLN A 291 -11.26 13.15 -14.97
C GLN A 291 -10.08 12.16 -15.20
N PRO A 292 -10.34 10.91 -15.59
CA PRO A 292 -9.34 9.85 -15.61
C PRO A 292 -8.28 9.99 -16.72
N ASN A 293 -8.39 11.00 -17.59
CA ASN A 293 -7.36 11.30 -18.60
C ASN A 293 -6.21 12.13 -18.01
N ILE A 294 -6.37 12.71 -16.82
CA ILE A 294 -5.33 13.48 -16.16
C ILE A 294 -4.28 12.53 -15.58
N ASN A 295 -3.07 12.55 -16.12
CA ASN A 295 -1.93 11.82 -15.57
C ASN A 295 -1.11 12.75 -14.66
N PRO A 296 -1.06 12.52 -13.34
CA PRO A 296 -0.27 13.35 -12.44
C PRO A 296 1.24 13.07 -12.51
N GLY A 297 1.68 12.08 -13.30
CA GLY A 297 3.10 11.84 -13.56
C GLY A 297 3.84 11.28 -12.35
N ILE A 298 3.26 10.27 -11.68
CA ILE A 298 3.91 9.56 -10.59
C ILE A 298 4.76 8.43 -11.21
N PRO A 299 6.10 8.44 -11.05
CA PRO A 299 6.93 7.32 -11.49
C PRO A 299 6.95 6.20 -10.44
N ILE A 300 7.37 5.00 -10.86
CA ILE A 300 7.73 3.93 -9.91
C ILE A 300 8.85 4.39 -8.99
N CYS A 301 9.88 5.02 -9.57
CA CYS A 301 11.00 5.61 -8.86
C CYS A 301 11.05 7.12 -9.02
N PRO A 302 10.60 7.87 -8.00
CA PRO A 302 10.71 9.32 -8.01
C PRO A 302 12.18 9.75 -7.83
N SER A 303 12.64 10.67 -8.69
CA SER A 303 14.00 11.21 -8.64
C SER A 303 14.04 12.72 -8.38
N GLY A 304 12.88 13.35 -8.22
CA GLY A 304 12.74 14.78 -7.92
C GLY A 304 11.70 15.03 -6.85
N SER A 305 11.85 16.13 -6.12
CA SER A 305 10.89 16.60 -5.11
C SER A 305 10.36 18.00 -5.48
N VAL A 306 9.16 18.33 -5.01
CA VAL A 306 8.60 19.67 -5.09
C VAL A 306 9.24 20.54 -4.01
N VAL A 307 9.45 21.83 -4.32
CA VAL A 307 9.93 22.81 -3.34
C VAL A 307 8.85 23.02 -2.29
N VAL A 308 9.18 22.73 -1.02
CA VAL A 308 8.32 23.05 0.11
C VAL A 308 8.39 24.56 0.37
N GLY A 309 7.22 25.21 0.39
CA GLY A 309 7.06 26.66 0.52
C GLY A 309 6.88 27.12 1.97
#